data_AF-A0A0E9NP57-F1
#
_entry.id   AF-A0A0E9NP57-F1
#
_cell.length_a   1.000
_cell.length_b   1.000
_cell.length_c   1.000
_cell.angle_alpha   90.00
_cell.angle_beta   90.00
_cell.angle_gamma   90.00
#
_symmetry.space_group_name_H-M   'P 1'
#
loop_
_entity.id
_entity.type
_entity.pdbx_description
1 polymer ?
#
loop_
_entity_poly.entity_id
_entity_poly.type
_entity_poly.pdbx_seq_one_letter_code
_entity_poly.pdbx_strand_id
1 'polypeptide(L)'
;MPLSVGRPSLPARVSTSSVSSRQQLSEVVDDVGAGERLRGILGKGVEVRRDVQTLKELRMLIQQDGLPIESDDGMNTHRPYVWSILLGVPPTAWETYASLISLGQSPSYSKIRQDTFRTLPTDPLFKRRVQESSLIRLLNAFDWTQRNEREEAGGKGDEVGYVQGMNVLAAPFLYMAKSETQAFALYSRFITHCCPAYVKPSLEGVHRGLRLLDICLSLIDPELSSYLRSKDLTAKIYGFASVLTLSASTPPLPEVLILWDFLLARGVHLNILCIIAQLVLIRNELLSSPSPGTLLRSFPPLQARKLIGLCFGFLHNFIRHEKELYRMLAMHTYDEEVGKEIDGLDAERWRPMAGK
;
A
#
# COMPACT_ATOMS: atom_id res chain seq x y z
N MET A 1 -71.03 -21.02 21.05
CA MET A 1 -70.14 -21.47 22.15
C MET A 1 -68.86 -21.99 21.54
N PRO A 2 -67.71 -21.34 21.72
CA PRO A 2 -66.45 -21.80 21.16
C PRO A 2 -65.70 -22.69 22.15
N LEU A 3 -65.16 -23.79 21.60
CA LEU A 3 -64.36 -24.81 22.27
C LEU A 3 -62.93 -24.32 22.48
N SER A 4 -62.38 -24.67 23.66
CA SER A 4 -61.02 -24.46 24.13
C SER A 4 -59.98 -25.14 23.23
N VAL A 5 -58.93 -24.40 22.84
CA VAL A 5 -57.71 -24.94 22.23
C VAL A 5 -56.50 -24.51 23.05
N GLY A 6 -55.74 -25.51 23.51
CA GLY A 6 -54.65 -25.39 24.47
C GLY A 6 -53.38 -24.75 23.93
N ARG A 7 -52.59 -24.20 24.87
CA ARG A 7 -51.19 -23.79 24.66
C ARG A 7 -50.26 -25.01 24.75
N PRO A 8 -49.19 -25.06 23.93
CA PRO A 8 -48.01 -25.87 24.25
C PRO A 8 -46.84 -25.02 24.77
N SER A 9 -46.08 -25.71 25.62
CA SER A 9 -44.96 -25.37 26.49
C SER A 9 -43.63 -25.01 25.82
N LEU A 10 -42.86 -24.15 26.49
CA LEU A 10 -41.42 -23.92 26.31
C LEU A 10 -40.60 -25.13 26.79
N PRO A 11 -39.49 -25.51 26.11
CA PRO A 11 -38.52 -26.43 26.68
C PRO A 11 -37.28 -25.71 27.27
N ALA A 12 -37.03 -26.07 28.53
CA ALA A 12 -35.77 -26.35 29.24
C ALA A 12 -34.51 -25.47 29.03
N ARG A 13 -34.10 -24.82 30.12
CA ARG A 13 -32.71 -24.40 30.40
C ARG A 13 -31.81 -25.64 30.48
N VAL A 14 -30.74 -25.67 29.69
CA VAL A 14 -29.57 -26.50 29.94
C VAL A 14 -28.44 -25.61 30.44
N SER A 15 -27.97 -25.94 31.63
CA SER A 15 -26.80 -25.42 32.31
C SER A 15 -25.51 -25.83 31.61
N THR A 16 -24.66 -24.87 31.27
CA THR A 16 -23.23 -25.11 31.03
C THR A 16 -22.39 -24.18 31.91
N SER A 17 -21.41 -24.81 32.52
CA SER A 17 -20.52 -24.36 33.57
C SER A 17 -19.66 -23.15 33.15
N SER A 18 -19.72 -22.12 33.99
CA SER A 18 -18.82 -20.97 34.01
C SER A 18 -17.45 -21.35 34.57
N VAL A 19 -16.49 -21.73 33.72
CA VAL A 19 -15.06 -21.67 34.05
C VAL A 19 -14.26 -21.24 32.82
N SER A 20 -13.58 -20.10 32.96
CA SER A 20 -12.48 -19.58 32.16
C SER A 20 -12.77 -19.05 30.74
N SER A 21 -13.64 -18.05 30.66
CA SER A 21 -13.64 -17.05 29.56
C SER A 21 -12.54 -15.98 29.72
N ARG A 22 -11.45 -16.28 30.45
CA ARG A 22 -10.36 -15.35 30.77
C ARG A 22 -9.06 -15.59 29.99
N GLN A 23 -9.07 -16.46 28.98
CA GLN A 23 -7.86 -16.89 28.26
C GLN A 23 -7.86 -16.69 26.74
N GLN A 24 -8.70 -15.80 26.19
CA GLN A 24 -8.65 -15.43 24.76
C GLN A 24 -8.60 -13.91 24.53
N LEU A 25 -7.82 -13.20 25.33
CA LEU A 25 -7.36 -11.83 25.09
C LEU A 25 -5.82 -11.79 25.20
N SER A 26 -5.15 -12.47 24.28
CA SER A 26 -3.75 -12.22 23.91
C SER A 26 -3.82 -11.64 22.50
N GLU A 27 -3.53 -10.38 22.23
CA GLU A 27 -2.30 -9.64 22.50
C GLU A 27 -2.60 -8.13 22.54
N VAL A 28 -2.67 -7.53 23.72
CA VAL A 28 -2.38 -6.09 23.89
C VAL A 28 -0.88 -6.00 24.15
N VAL A 29 -0.09 -6.19 23.09
CA VAL A 29 1.38 -6.18 23.17
C VAL A 29 1.85 -4.73 23.04
N ASP A 30 2.37 -4.19 24.14
CA ASP A 30 3.37 -3.11 24.23
C ASP A 30 3.09 -1.73 23.57
N ASP A 31 1.83 -1.37 23.34
CA ASP A 31 1.46 -0.10 22.67
C ASP A 31 1.94 1.15 23.44
N VAL A 32 1.99 1.09 24.77
CA VAL A 32 2.43 2.21 25.62
C VAL A 32 3.92 2.49 25.41
N GLY A 33 4.76 1.45 25.38
CA GLY A 33 6.20 1.58 25.20
C GLY A 33 6.58 2.07 23.80
N ALA A 34 5.92 1.55 22.76
CA ALA A 34 6.11 2.03 21.39
C ALA A 34 5.69 3.52 21.25
N GLY A 35 4.58 3.92 21.87
CA GLY A 35 4.13 5.30 21.89
C GLY A 35 5.10 6.27 22.58
N GLU A 36 5.70 5.87 23.71
CA GLU A 36 6.71 6.67 24.40
C GLU A 36 7.99 6.81 23.58
N ARG A 37 8.49 5.71 22.99
CA ARG A 37 9.65 5.75 22.10
C ARG A 37 9.40 6.66 20.89
N LEU A 38 8.23 6.56 20.26
CA LEU A 38 7.84 7.42 19.15
C LEU A 38 7.84 8.89 19.55
N ARG A 39 7.23 9.24 20.69
CA ARG A 39 7.25 10.63 21.21
C ARG A 39 8.66 11.12 21.50
N GLY A 40 9.51 10.27 22.07
CA GLY A 40 10.92 10.59 22.31
C GLY A 40 11.70 10.89 21.03
N ILE A 41 11.47 10.10 19.98
CA ILE A 41 12.05 10.35 18.65
C ILE A 41 11.53 11.67 18.08
N LEU A 42 10.22 11.88 18.04
CA LEU A 42 9.60 13.07 17.47
C LEU A 42 9.92 14.35 18.25
N GLY A 43 10.19 14.24 19.55
CA GLY A 43 10.63 15.35 20.41
C GLY A 43 11.97 15.96 20.00
N LYS A 44 12.79 15.24 19.21
CA LYS A 44 14.03 15.77 18.61
C LYS A 44 13.76 16.75 17.45
N GLY A 45 12.51 16.89 17.00
CA GLY A 45 12.08 17.89 16.03
C GLY A 45 12.72 17.73 14.64
N VAL A 46 13.24 18.83 14.09
CA VAL A 46 13.80 18.86 12.73
C VAL A 46 15.04 17.96 12.59
N GLU A 47 15.77 17.73 13.69
CA GLU A 47 16.99 16.93 13.69
C GLU A 47 16.74 15.45 13.38
N VAL A 48 15.52 14.93 13.59
CA VAL A 48 15.16 13.55 13.24
C VAL A 48 15.45 13.24 11.76
N ARG A 49 15.26 14.23 10.88
CA ARG A 49 15.47 14.07 9.43
C ARG A 49 16.95 14.16 9.03
N ARG A 50 17.78 14.81 9.85
CA ARG A 50 19.21 15.03 9.57
C ARG A 50 20.09 13.98 10.22
N ASP A 51 19.66 13.45 11.37
CA ASP A 51 20.36 12.39 12.07
C ASP A 51 20.00 11.00 11.52
N VAL A 52 20.97 10.40 10.84
CA VAL A 52 20.88 9.04 10.29
C VAL A 52 20.55 8.01 11.37
N GLN A 53 21.05 8.19 12.60
CA GLN A 53 20.82 7.23 13.69
C GLN A 53 19.38 7.29 14.17
N THR A 54 18.86 8.48 14.46
CA THR A 54 17.45 8.66 14.84
C THR A 54 16.49 8.18 13.73
N LEU A 55 16.82 8.41 12.45
CA LEU A 55 16.01 7.90 11.35
C LEU A 55 16.01 6.36 11.29
N LYS A 56 17.14 5.71 11.59
CA LYS A 56 17.22 4.25 11.72
C LYS A 56 16.36 3.76 12.89
N GLU A 57 16.40 4.42 14.04
CA GLU A 57 15.56 4.10 15.20
C GLU A 57 14.07 4.16 14.86
N LEU A 58 13.63 5.21 14.17
CA LEU A 58 12.23 5.35 13.72
C LEU A 58 11.82 4.21 12.80
N ARG A 59 12.66 3.87 11.81
CA ARG A 59 12.38 2.77 10.87
C ARG A 59 12.31 1.42 11.58
N MET A 60 13.17 1.20 12.58
CA MET A 60 13.16 -0.02 13.39
C MET A 60 11.89 -0.13 14.25
N LEU A 61 11.46 0.98 14.88
CA LEU A 61 10.22 1.03 15.65
C LEU A 61 9.01 0.68 14.77
N ILE A 62 8.88 1.30 13.60
CA ILE A 62 7.77 1.00 12.68
C ILE A 62 7.80 -0.48 12.23
N GLN A 63 8.98 -1.02 12.02
CA GLN A 63 9.15 -2.42 11.64
C GLN A 63 8.75 -3.41 12.75
N GLN A 64 9.09 -3.12 14.00
CA GLN A 64 8.87 -4.03 15.12
C GLN A 64 7.46 -3.89 15.71
N ASP A 65 7.05 -2.65 15.96
CA ASP A 65 5.83 -2.34 16.72
C ASP A 65 4.71 -1.78 15.82
N GLY A 66 5.09 -1.19 14.68
CA GLY A 66 4.18 -0.31 13.93
C GLY A 66 3.94 1.01 14.67
N LEU A 67 3.13 1.89 14.08
CA LEU A 67 2.63 3.04 14.82
C LEU A 67 1.50 2.62 15.77
N PRO A 68 1.39 3.24 16.96
CA PRO A 68 0.28 2.98 17.89
C PRO A 68 -1.09 3.18 17.22
N ILE A 69 -2.02 2.28 17.50
CA ILE A 69 -3.39 2.38 16.98
C ILE A 69 -4.20 3.23 17.97
N GLU A 70 -4.45 4.49 17.62
CA GLU A 70 -5.19 5.42 18.49
C GLU A 70 -6.72 5.28 18.31
N SER A 71 -7.17 4.74 17.17
CA SER A 71 -8.59 4.62 16.82
C SER A 71 -8.86 3.55 15.76
N ASP A 72 -10.08 3.05 15.73
CA ASP A 72 -10.55 2.02 14.78
C ASP A 72 -10.58 2.49 13.32
N ASP A 73 -10.56 3.81 13.08
CA ASP A 73 -10.46 4.39 11.73
C ASP A 73 -9.01 4.44 11.20
N GLY A 74 -8.09 3.82 11.94
CA GLY A 74 -6.68 3.70 11.60
C GLY A 74 -5.88 4.99 11.79
N MET A 75 -6.49 6.08 12.25
CA MET A 75 -5.79 7.35 12.46
C MET A 75 -4.79 7.27 13.61
N ASN A 76 -3.70 8.04 13.47
CA ASN A 76 -2.71 8.25 14.51
C ASN A 76 -2.24 9.70 14.40
N THR A 77 -2.21 10.41 15.52
CA THR A 77 -1.94 11.85 15.58
C THR A 77 -0.53 12.18 15.07
N HIS A 78 0.40 11.25 15.23
CA HIS A 78 1.80 11.38 14.83
C HIS A 78 2.08 10.96 13.38
N ARG A 79 1.24 10.11 12.76
CA ARG A 79 1.49 9.58 11.41
C ARG A 79 1.82 10.67 10.36
N PRO A 80 1.13 11.82 10.29
CA PRO A 80 1.46 12.87 9.31
C PRO A 80 2.90 13.36 9.42
N TYR A 81 3.40 13.49 10.65
CA TYR A 81 4.77 13.92 10.91
C TYR A 81 5.77 12.80 10.63
N VAL A 82 5.44 11.55 10.96
CA VAL A 82 6.26 10.38 10.63
C VAL A 82 6.44 10.27 9.11
N TRP A 83 5.37 10.41 8.33
CA TRP A 83 5.44 10.37 6.86
C TRP A 83 6.25 11.55 6.31
N SER A 84 6.09 12.76 6.85
CA SER A 84 6.95 13.91 6.51
C SER A 84 8.43 13.63 6.79
N ILE A 85 8.74 12.96 7.90
CA ILE A 85 10.11 12.59 8.25
C ILE A 85 10.67 11.54 7.28
N LEU A 86 9.93 10.46 7.05
CA LEU A 86 10.36 9.34 6.19
C LEU A 86 10.56 9.76 4.74
N LEU A 87 9.72 10.66 4.22
CA LEU A 87 9.83 11.21 2.87
C LEU A 87 10.78 12.42 2.78
N GLY A 88 11.28 12.91 3.91
CA GLY A 88 12.15 14.09 3.98
C GLY A 88 11.45 15.41 3.64
N VAL A 89 10.12 15.48 3.77
CA VAL A 89 9.31 16.65 3.42
C VAL A 89 9.29 17.65 4.59
N PRO A 90 9.80 18.88 4.42
CA PRO A 90 9.67 19.93 5.44
C PRO A 90 8.26 20.47 5.54
N PRO A 91 7.93 21.16 6.65
CA PRO A 91 6.74 21.99 6.70
C PRO A 91 6.72 22.90 5.47
N THR A 92 5.68 22.76 4.66
CA THR A 92 5.52 23.49 3.41
C THR A 92 4.62 24.69 3.64
N ALA A 93 5.04 25.85 3.14
CA ALA A 93 4.25 27.06 3.15
C ALA A 93 2.99 26.88 2.28
N TRP A 94 1.84 27.38 2.74
CA TRP A 94 0.57 27.18 2.03
C TRP A 94 0.56 27.88 0.67
N GLU A 95 1.33 28.96 0.54
CA GLU A 95 1.48 29.78 -0.66
C GLU A 95 1.97 28.97 -1.87
N THR A 96 2.89 28.03 -1.66
CA THR A 96 3.39 27.14 -2.71
C THR A 96 2.27 26.29 -3.31
N TYR A 97 1.36 25.81 -2.46
CA TYR A 97 0.22 25.03 -2.93
C TYR A 97 -0.86 25.93 -3.54
N ALA A 98 -1.13 27.08 -2.92
CA ALA A 98 -2.14 28.01 -3.39
C ALA A 98 -1.82 28.61 -4.75
N SER A 99 -0.54 28.89 -5.05
CA SER A 99 -0.13 29.37 -6.37
C SER A 99 -0.46 28.34 -7.46
N LEU A 100 -0.24 27.05 -7.21
CA LEU A 100 -0.61 25.97 -8.14
C LEU A 100 -2.13 25.84 -8.30
N ILE A 101 -2.90 25.99 -7.22
CA ILE A 101 -4.37 25.99 -7.31
C ILE A 101 -4.89 27.18 -8.10
N SER A 102 -4.23 28.35 -7.99
CA SER A 102 -4.62 29.56 -8.72
C SER A 102 -4.46 29.47 -10.24
N LEU A 103 -3.65 28.52 -10.73
CA LEU A 103 -3.53 28.22 -12.16
C LEU A 103 -4.80 27.58 -12.75
N GLY A 104 -5.71 27.11 -11.90
CA GLY A 104 -6.98 26.52 -12.33
C GLY A 104 -6.81 25.12 -12.92
N GLN A 105 -7.65 24.79 -13.89
CA GLN A 105 -7.72 23.43 -14.46
C GLN A 105 -6.45 23.11 -15.25
N SER A 106 -5.79 22.01 -14.90
CA SER A 106 -4.71 21.47 -15.71
C SER A 106 -5.27 20.86 -17.01
N PRO A 107 -4.45 20.69 -18.06
CA PRO A 107 -4.88 19.94 -19.25
C PRO A 107 -5.34 18.49 -18.96
N SER A 108 -4.94 17.89 -17.84
CA SER A 108 -5.42 16.57 -17.43
C SER A 108 -6.73 16.59 -16.61
N TYR A 109 -7.33 17.77 -16.38
CA TYR A 109 -8.50 17.94 -15.51
C TYR A 109 -9.65 16.98 -15.82
N SER A 110 -9.99 16.79 -17.10
CA SER A 110 -11.06 15.87 -17.51
C SER A 110 -10.77 14.42 -17.13
N LYS A 111 -9.51 13.97 -17.29
CA LYS A 111 -9.08 12.61 -16.90
C LYS A 111 -9.09 12.45 -15.38
N ILE A 112 -8.57 13.46 -14.67
CA ILE A 112 -8.59 13.51 -13.19
C ILE A 112 -10.03 13.34 -12.71
N ARG A 113 -10.97 14.13 -13.24
CA ARG A 113 -12.38 14.06 -12.84
C ARG A 113 -13.03 12.70 -13.08
N GLN A 114 -12.68 12.00 -14.16
CA GLN A 114 -13.18 10.65 -14.46
C GLN A 114 -12.68 9.59 -13.47
N ASP A 115 -11.64 9.89 -12.70
CA ASP A 115 -11.07 8.96 -11.73
C ASP A 115 -11.43 9.35 -10.29
N THR A 116 -11.48 10.64 -9.97
CA THR A 116 -11.77 11.12 -8.61
C THR A 116 -13.15 10.69 -8.12
N PHE A 117 -14.18 10.76 -8.96
CA PHE A 117 -15.56 10.41 -8.57
C PHE A 117 -15.71 8.94 -8.13
N ARG A 118 -14.84 8.07 -8.65
CA ARG A 118 -14.82 6.62 -8.41
C ARG A 118 -13.65 6.18 -7.53
N THR A 119 -12.98 7.11 -6.84
CA THR A 119 -11.85 6.79 -5.95
C THR A 119 -12.36 6.24 -4.62
N LEU A 120 -11.94 5.01 -4.27
CA LEU A 120 -12.36 4.29 -3.05
C LEU A 120 -13.88 4.41 -2.79
N PRO A 121 -14.73 4.08 -3.77
CA PRO A 121 -16.14 4.48 -3.78
C PRO A 121 -16.98 3.68 -2.77
N THR A 122 -16.44 2.61 -2.21
CA THR A 122 -17.08 1.76 -1.21
C THR A 122 -16.51 1.95 0.19
N ASP A 123 -15.49 2.80 0.38
CA ASP A 123 -14.87 3.01 1.69
C ASP A 123 -15.56 4.17 2.46
N PRO A 124 -16.28 3.88 3.56
CA PRO A 124 -17.02 4.89 4.30
C PRO A 124 -16.12 5.84 5.10
N LEU A 125 -14.97 5.36 5.59
CA LEU A 125 -14.03 6.18 6.34
C LEU A 125 -13.42 7.23 5.43
N PHE A 126 -12.99 6.81 4.24
CA PHE A 126 -12.45 7.71 3.23
C PHE A 126 -13.45 8.79 2.85
N LYS A 127 -14.68 8.42 2.47
CA LYS A 127 -15.72 9.37 2.06
C LYS A 127 -16.11 10.38 3.12
N ARG A 128 -16.03 9.99 4.41
CA ARG A 128 -16.32 10.90 5.53
C ARG A 128 -15.26 11.98 5.68
N ARG A 129 -14.01 11.70 5.30
CA ARG A 129 -12.86 12.55 5.61
C ARG A 129 -12.28 13.28 4.40
N VAL A 130 -12.34 12.66 3.22
CA VAL A 130 -11.75 13.17 1.99
C VAL A 130 -12.85 13.53 1.00
N GLN A 131 -12.91 14.81 0.64
CA GLN A 131 -13.81 15.30 -0.39
C GLN A 131 -13.21 15.05 -1.78
N GLU A 132 -14.06 14.75 -2.77
CA GLU A 132 -13.64 14.63 -4.18
C GLU A 132 -12.90 15.90 -4.65
N SER A 133 -13.38 17.08 -4.23
CA SER A 133 -12.77 18.36 -4.57
C SER A 133 -11.30 18.47 -4.13
N SER A 134 -10.93 17.80 -3.04
CA SER A 134 -9.54 17.78 -2.52
C SER A 134 -8.65 16.87 -3.37
N LEU A 135 -9.16 15.72 -3.83
CA LEU A 135 -8.46 14.89 -4.81
C LEU A 135 -8.22 15.65 -6.11
N ILE A 136 -9.26 16.33 -6.64
CA ILE A 136 -9.17 17.10 -7.87
C ILE A 136 -8.10 18.18 -7.73
N ARG A 137 -8.15 19.01 -6.68
CA ARG A 137 -7.18 20.09 -6.45
C ARG A 137 -5.75 19.57 -6.30
N LEU A 138 -5.53 18.53 -5.48
CA LEU A 138 -4.20 17.94 -5.30
C LEU A 138 -3.63 17.38 -6.60
N LEU A 139 -4.41 16.61 -7.36
CA LEU A 139 -3.94 16.00 -8.61
C LEU A 139 -3.71 17.06 -9.71
N ASN A 140 -4.54 18.10 -9.78
CA ASN A 140 -4.32 19.21 -10.72
C ASN A 140 -3.06 20.00 -10.38
N ALA A 141 -2.85 20.32 -9.10
CA ALA A 141 -1.63 21.00 -8.66
C ALA A 141 -0.38 20.17 -8.96
N PHE A 142 -0.45 18.84 -8.81
CA PHE A 142 0.65 17.95 -9.17
C PHE A 142 0.90 17.94 -10.68
N ASP A 143 -0.15 17.88 -11.50
CA ASP A 143 -0.04 17.94 -12.96
C ASP A 143 0.61 19.27 -13.42
N TRP A 144 0.28 20.39 -12.77
CA TRP A 144 0.96 21.67 -13.00
C TRP A 144 2.43 21.66 -12.58
N THR A 145 2.74 21.07 -11.42
CA THR A 145 4.12 20.96 -10.92
C THR A 145 5.00 20.21 -11.92
N GLN A 146 4.54 19.04 -12.38
CA GLN A 146 5.27 18.23 -13.35
C GLN A 146 5.47 18.95 -14.68
N ARG A 147 4.51 19.79 -15.11
CA ARG A 147 4.65 20.61 -16.32
C ARG A 147 5.68 21.71 -16.16
N ASN A 148 5.59 22.49 -15.09
CA ASN A 148 6.52 23.59 -14.85
C ASN A 148 7.96 23.08 -14.78
N GLU A 149 8.20 21.98 -14.05
CA GLU A 149 9.53 21.37 -13.96
C GLU A 149 10.07 20.91 -15.32
N ARG A 150 9.20 20.46 -16.24
CA ARG A 150 9.60 20.06 -17.60
C ARG A 150 9.90 21.24 -18.50
N GLU A 151 9.07 22.27 -18.43
CA GLU A 151 9.26 23.50 -19.19
C GLU A 151 10.59 24.16 -18.78
N GLU A 152 10.90 24.20 -17.48
CA GLU A 152 12.19 24.65 -16.95
C GLU A 152 13.36 23.78 -17.42
N ALA A 153 13.16 22.47 -17.55
CA ALA A 153 14.14 21.53 -18.10
C ALA A 153 14.26 21.55 -19.64
N GLY A 154 13.52 22.43 -20.34
CA GLY A 154 13.56 22.57 -21.81
C GLY A 154 12.78 21.48 -22.57
N GLY A 155 11.93 20.72 -21.89
CA GLY A 155 11.06 19.71 -22.51
C GLY A 155 9.84 20.33 -23.20
N LYS A 156 9.38 19.73 -24.30
CA LYS A 156 8.11 20.11 -24.96
C LYS A 156 6.93 19.48 -24.22
N GLY A 157 5.93 20.29 -23.88
CA GLY A 157 4.91 20.03 -22.85
C GLY A 157 3.79 19.00 -23.13
N ASP A 158 3.95 18.05 -24.05
CA ASP A 158 2.80 17.28 -24.55
C ASP A 158 2.67 15.81 -24.12
N GLU A 159 3.66 15.17 -23.49
CA GLU A 159 3.63 13.70 -23.39
C GLU A 159 3.55 13.04 -22.01
N VAL A 160 3.57 13.77 -20.89
CA VAL A 160 3.30 13.13 -19.59
C VAL A 160 2.54 14.07 -18.67
N GLY A 161 1.37 13.61 -18.27
CA GLY A 161 0.54 14.19 -17.22
C GLY A 161 -0.07 13.08 -16.38
N TYR A 162 -1.15 13.39 -15.68
CA TYR A 162 -1.93 12.42 -14.90
C TYR A 162 -2.15 11.06 -15.61
N VAL A 163 -1.85 9.97 -14.89
CA VAL A 163 -2.11 8.58 -15.30
C VAL A 163 -3.11 7.94 -14.33
N GLN A 164 -4.01 7.12 -14.86
CA GLN A 164 -5.02 6.42 -14.06
C GLN A 164 -4.36 5.58 -12.95
N GLY A 165 -4.89 5.70 -11.73
CA GLY A 165 -4.34 5.06 -10.53
C GLY A 165 -3.67 6.06 -9.57
N MET A 166 -3.22 7.21 -10.09
CA MET A 166 -2.66 8.30 -9.27
C MET A 166 -3.65 8.83 -8.24
N ASN A 167 -4.95 8.88 -8.57
CA ASN A 167 -6.02 9.21 -7.65
C ASN A 167 -6.06 8.28 -6.41
N VAL A 168 -5.79 6.99 -6.60
CA VAL A 168 -5.75 6.02 -5.50
C VAL A 168 -4.47 6.17 -4.69
N LEU A 169 -3.34 6.46 -5.33
CA LEU A 169 -2.08 6.77 -4.63
C LEU A 169 -2.16 8.07 -3.80
N ALA A 170 -2.95 9.05 -4.22
CA ALA A 170 -3.18 10.29 -3.48
C ALA A 170 -4.08 10.10 -2.25
N ALA A 171 -4.96 9.08 -2.27
CA ALA A 171 -6.00 8.88 -1.26
C ALA A 171 -5.45 8.72 0.17
N PRO A 172 -4.43 7.86 0.44
CA PRO A 172 -3.86 7.72 1.77
C PRO A 172 -3.30 9.02 2.35
N PHE A 173 -2.63 9.84 1.51
CA PHE A 173 -2.08 11.14 1.93
C PHE A 173 -3.17 12.13 2.32
N LEU A 174 -4.24 12.26 1.51
CA LEU A 174 -5.36 13.15 1.82
C LEU A 174 -6.14 12.68 3.05
N TYR A 175 -6.28 11.37 3.23
CA TYR A 175 -6.96 10.83 4.40
C TYR A 175 -6.22 11.15 5.69
N MET A 176 -4.90 10.97 5.69
CA MET A 176 -4.11 11.05 6.91
C MET A 176 -3.63 12.46 7.26
N ALA A 177 -3.34 13.31 6.25
CA ALA A 177 -2.67 14.58 6.47
C ALA A 177 -3.50 15.56 7.31
N LYS A 178 -2.81 16.50 7.97
CA LYS A 178 -3.45 17.56 8.75
C LYS A 178 -4.00 18.69 7.87
N SER A 179 -3.47 18.84 6.65
CA SER A 179 -3.90 19.84 5.68
C SER A 179 -3.66 19.34 4.25
N GLU A 180 -4.39 19.92 3.29
CA GLU A 180 -4.23 19.61 1.87
C GLU A 180 -2.84 20.00 1.34
N THR A 181 -2.28 21.11 1.83
CA THR A 181 -0.88 21.51 1.55
C THR A 181 0.11 20.43 1.97
N GLN A 182 -0.07 19.84 3.15
CA GLN A 182 0.79 18.75 3.62
C GLN A 182 0.59 17.50 2.76
N ALA A 183 -0.66 17.13 2.46
CA ALA A 183 -0.96 15.99 1.59
C ALA A 183 -0.30 16.15 0.22
N PHE A 184 -0.41 17.33 -0.38
CA PHE A 184 0.22 17.65 -1.67
C PHE A 184 1.74 17.52 -1.60
N ALA A 185 2.40 18.13 -0.61
CA ALA A 185 3.86 18.05 -0.49
C ALA A 185 4.37 16.61 -0.30
N LEU A 186 3.67 15.80 0.51
CA LEU A 186 3.96 14.38 0.71
C LEU A 186 3.76 13.58 -0.58
N TYR A 187 2.61 13.75 -1.24
CA TYR A 187 2.28 13.06 -2.47
C TYR A 187 3.26 13.39 -3.60
N SER A 188 3.55 14.68 -3.82
CA SER A 188 4.49 15.12 -4.85
C SER A 188 5.88 14.52 -4.63
N ARG A 189 6.38 14.55 -3.39
CA ARG A 189 7.66 13.92 -3.03
C ARG A 189 7.65 12.42 -3.27
N PHE A 190 6.59 11.74 -2.85
CA PHE A 190 6.44 10.30 -2.98
C PHE A 190 6.46 9.85 -4.44
N ILE A 191 5.65 10.47 -5.29
CA ILE A 191 5.59 10.11 -6.72
C ILE A 191 6.92 10.38 -7.41
N THR A 192 7.55 11.52 -7.15
CA THR A 192 8.79 11.92 -7.85
C THR A 192 10.02 11.14 -7.40
N HIS A 193 10.07 10.66 -6.15
CA HIS A 193 11.28 10.03 -5.58
C HIS A 193 11.13 8.54 -5.27
N CYS A 194 9.94 8.07 -4.88
CA CYS A 194 9.76 6.69 -4.46
C CYS A 194 9.27 5.78 -5.59
N CYS A 195 8.42 6.29 -6.49
CA CYS A 195 7.86 5.50 -7.58
C CYS A 195 7.63 6.26 -8.91
N PRO A 196 8.58 7.09 -9.40
CA PRO A 196 8.40 7.85 -10.63
C PRO A 196 8.16 6.97 -11.86
N ALA A 197 8.65 5.74 -11.89
CA ALA A 197 8.41 4.82 -13.00
C ALA A 197 6.95 4.29 -13.06
N TYR A 198 6.19 4.39 -11.97
CA TYR A 198 4.81 3.91 -11.90
C TYR A 198 3.80 4.89 -12.51
N VAL A 199 4.17 6.16 -12.65
CA VAL A 199 3.29 7.23 -13.18
C VAL A 199 3.67 7.67 -14.59
N LYS A 200 4.46 6.85 -15.29
CA LYS A 200 4.75 7.05 -16.72
C LYS A 200 3.56 6.59 -17.58
N PRO A 201 3.33 7.18 -18.77
CA PRO A 201 2.17 6.83 -19.62
C PRO A 201 2.09 5.34 -19.99
N SER A 202 3.23 4.69 -20.17
CA SER A 202 3.33 3.25 -20.49
C SER A 202 3.12 2.33 -19.29
N LEU A 203 3.06 2.88 -18.06
CA LEU A 203 3.03 2.13 -16.80
C LEU A 203 4.16 1.07 -16.71
N GLU A 204 5.30 1.31 -17.34
CA GLU A 204 6.40 0.34 -17.41
C GLU A 204 6.90 -0.11 -16.04
N GLY A 205 6.99 0.80 -15.05
CA GLY A 205 7.34 0.43 -13.68
C GLY A 205 6.35 -0.55 -13.06
N VAL A 206 5.05 -0.40 -13.33
CA VAL A 206 4.00 -1.30 -12.87
C VAL A 206 4.13 -2.66 -13.55
N HIS A 207 4.34 -2.69 -14.87
CA HIS A 207 4.54 -3.93 -15.61
C HIS A 207 5.80 -4.69 -15.17
N ARG A 208 6.89 -3.98 -14.88
CA ARG A 208 8.12 -4.53 -14.28
C ARG A 208 7.84 -5.10 -12.88
N GLY A 209 7.08 -4.39 -12.04
CA GLY A 209 6.63 -4.89 -10.73
C GLY A 209 5.80 -6.18 -10.82
N LEU A 210 4.89 -6.27 -11.80
CA LEU A 210 4.08 -7.48 -12.05
C LEU A 210 4.95 -8.66 -12.50
N ARG A 211 5.95 -8.42 -13.36
CA ARG A 211 6.92 -9.46 -13.76
C ARG A 211 7.72 -9.95 -12.54
N LEU A 212 8.21 -9.02 -11.71
CA LEU A 212 8.93 -9.36 -10.48
C LEU A 212 8.05 -10.13 -9.49
N LEU A 213 6.75 -9.85 -9.44
CA LEU A 213 5.80 -10.60 -8.63
C LEU A 213 5.75 -12.07 -9.05
N ASP A 214 5.56 -12.35 -10.36
CA ASP A 214 5.54 -13.73 -10.86
C ASP A 214 6.85 -14.48 -10.58
N ILE A 215 8.01 -13.82 -10.74
CA ILE A 215 9.34 -14.39 -10.45
C ILE A 215 9.52 -14.64 -8.95
N CYS A 216 9.22 -13.65 -8.10
CA CYS A 216 9.36 -13.82 -6.65
C CYS A 216 8.43 -14.92 -6.13
N LEU A 217 7.21 -15.03 -6.67
CA LEU A 217 6.28 -16.09 -6.31
C LEU A 217 6.80 -17.48 -6.71
N SER A 218 7.45 -17.63 -7.88
CA SER A 218 8.00 -18.93 -8.30
C SER A 218 9.14 -19.41 -7.40
N LEU A 219 9.84 -18.49 -6.73
CA LEU A 219 10.88 -18.80 -5.76
C LEU A 219 10.33 -19.04 -4.35
N ILE A 220 9.34 -18.25 -3.92
CA ILE A 220 8.75 -18.36 -2.58
C ILE A 220 7.85 -19.58 -2.46
N ASP A 221 6.98 -19.83 -3.45
CA ASP A 221 6.02 -20.93 -3.45
C ASP A 221 5.88 -21.51 -4.87
N PRO A 222 6.82 -22.39 -5.28
CA PRO A 222 6.84 -22.97 -6.62
C PRO A 222 5.55 -23.71 -6.98
N GLU A 223 4.94 -24.40 -6.01
CA GLU A 223 3.70 -25.16 -6.19
C GLU A 223 2.53 -24.22 -6.51
N LEU A 224 2.30 -23.20 -5.67
CA LEU A 224 1.24 -22.21 -5.92
C LEU A 224 1.47 -21.48 -7.24
N SER A 225 2.71 -21.09 -7.51
CA SER A 225 3.10 -20.41 -8.74
C SER A 225 2.80 -21.26 -9.99
N SER A 226 3.14 -22.55 -9.95
CA SER A 226 2.85 -23.50 -11.04
C SER A 226 1.34 -23.73 -11.20
N TYR A 227 0.61 -23.86 -10.08
CA TYR A 227 -0.83 -24.04 -10.10
C TYR A 227 -1.56 -22.85 -10.74
N LEU A 228 -1.27 -21.62 -10.32
CA LEU A 228 -1.87 -20.41 -10.91
C LEU A 228 -1.56 -20.30 -12.41
N ARG A 229 -0.32 -20.58 -12.82
CA ARG A 229 0.05 -20.62 -14.25
C ARG A 229 -0.72 -21.68 -15.03
N SER A 230 -0.94 -22.87 -14.46
CA SER A 230 -1.75 -23.91 -15.11
C SER A 230 -3.22 -23.51 -15.35
N LYS A 231 -3.66 -22.43 -14.71
CA LYS A 231 -4.99 -21.81 -14.84
C LYS A 231 -4.93 -20.49 -15.64
N ASP A 232 -3.83 -20.22 -16.33
CA ASP A 232 -3.55 -18.99 -17.07
C ASP A 232 -3.61 -17.70 -16.21
N LEU A 233 -3.37 -17.81 -14.90
CA LEU A 233 -3.37 -16.69 -13.96
C LEU A 233 -1.95 -16.18 -13.72
N THR A 234 -1.57 -15.16 -14.48
CA THR A 234 -0.33 -14.39 -14.25
C THR A 234 -0.59 -13.18 -13.36
N ALA A 235 0.47 -12.62 -12.75
CA ALA A 235 0.37 -11.42 -11.93
C ALA A 235 -0.34 -10.26 -12.63
N LYS A 236 -0.21 -10.14 -13.95
CA LYS A 236 -0.90 -9.12 -14.75
C LYS A 236 -2.43 -9.18 -14.63
N ILE A 237 -2.99 -10.35 -14.35
CA ILE A 237 -4.44 -10.54 -14.25
C ILE A 237 -4.94 -10.21 -12.84
N TYR A 238 -4.30 -10.77 -11.80
CA TYR A 238 -4.78 -10.63 -10.43
C TYR A 238 -4.12 -9.51 -9.63
N GLY A 239 -2.87 -9.17 -9.95
CA GLY A 239 -2.04 -8.27 -9.15
C GLY A 239 -1.99 -6.83 -9.66
N PHE A 240 -2.53 -6.54 -10.84
CA PHE A 240 -2.37 -5.23 -11.50
C PHE A 240 -2.78 -4.05 -10.60
N ALA A 241 -3.98 -4.09 -10.03
CA ALA A 241 -4.47 -3.03 -9.15
C ALA A 241 -3.61 -2.88 -7.88
N SER A 242 -3.22 -4.00 -7.26
CA SER A 242 -2.38 -4.02 -6.06
C SER A 242 -0.96 -3.50 -6.32
N VAL A 243 -0.38 -3.76 -7.49
CA VAL A 243 0.93 -3.19 -7.85
C VAL A 243 0.80 -1.71 -8.20
N LEU A 244 -0.11 -1.35 -9.10
CA LEU A 244 -0.34 0.04 -9.55
C LEU A 244 -0.56 1.01 -8.39
N THR A 245 -1.34 0.58 -7.38
CA THR A 245 -1.76 1.44 -6.27
C THR A 245 -0.97 1.20 -4.99
N LEU A 246 0.08 0.37 -5.02
CA LEU A 246 0.82 -0.06 -3.82
C LEU A 246 -0.15 -0.57 -2.72
N SER A 247 -1.09 -1.42 -3.15
CA SER A 247 -2.17 -1.99 -2.36
C SER A 247 -3.13 -0.98 -1.70
N ALA A 248 -3.09 0.30 -2.06
CA ALA A 248 -4.01 1.30 -1.51
C ALA A 248 -5.47 1.10 -1.91
N SER A 249 -5.75 0.34 -2.99
CA SER A 249 -7.11 -0.06 -3.35
C SER A 249 -7.59 -1.33 -2.62
N THR A 250 -6.76 -1.98 -1.80
CA THR A 250 -7.12 -3.23 -1.13
C THR A 250 -7.65 -2.91 0.28
N PRO A 251 -8.95 -3.09 0.56
CA PRO A 251 -9.53 -2.74 1.85
C PRO A 251 -9.02 -3.65 2.99
N PRO A 252 -9.14 -3.24 4.25
CA PRO A 252 -9.73 -1.97 4.72
C PRO A 252 -8.69 -0.85 4.84
N LEU A 253 -9.11 0.42 4.73
CA LEU A 253 -8.20 1.58 4.78
C LEU A 253 -7.30 1.66 6.03
N PRO A 254 -7.73 1.31 7.26
CA PRO A 254 -6.84 1.26 8.42
C PRO A 254 -5.62 0.35 8.21
N GLU A 255 -5.83 -0.80 7.58
CA GLU A 255 -4.76 -1.77 7.27
C GLU A 255 -3.86 -1.26 6.13
N VAL A 256 -4.42 -0.53 5.15
CA VAL A 256 -3.62 0.18 4.13
C VAL A 256 -2.65 1.16 4.80
N LEU A 257 -3.10 1.92 5.80
CA LEU A 257 -2.23 2.88 6.50
C LEU A 257 -1.09 2.20 7.25
N ILE A 258 -1.35 1.07 7.92
CA ILE A 258 -0.32 0.28 8.60
C ILE A 258 0.68 -0.28 7.58
N LEU A 259 0.20 -0.79 6.44
CA LEU A 259 1.06 -1.25 5.36
C LEU A 259 1.92 -0.11 4.81
N TRP A 260 1.34 1.07 4.61
CA TRP A 260 2.06 2.24 4.10
C TRP A 260 3.06 2.82 5.10
N ASP A 261 2.79 2.75 6.40
CA ASP A 261 3.78 3.07 7.45
C ASP A 261 5.04 2.22 7.23
N PHE A 262 4.88 0.92 7.00
CA PHE A 262 5.98 0.00 6.69
C PHE A 262 6.65 0.28 5.34
N LEU A 263 5.88 0.49 4.26
CA LEU A 263 6.42 0.74 2.93
C LEU A 263 7.23 2.04 2.88
N LEU A 264 6.80 3.10 3.57
CA LEU A 264 7.56 4.34 3.66
C LEU A 264 8.81 4.19 4.54
N ALA A 265 8.76 3.34 5.57
CA ALA A 265 9.91 3.09 6.44
C ALA A 265 10.99 2.23 5.77
N ARG A 266 10.61 1.23 4.98
CA ARG A 266 11.51 0.19 4.45
C ARG A 266 11.72 0.23 2.94
N GLY A 267 10.77 0.77 2.19
CA GLY A 267 10.80 0.88 0.73
C GLY A 267 9.54 0.35 0.07
N VAL A 268 8.98 1.14 -0.86
CA VAL A 268 7.74 0.83 -1.58
C VAL A 268 7.82 -0.43 -2.43
N HIS A 269 9.03 -0.81 -2.85
CA HIS A 269 9.28 -2.03 -3.61
C HIS A 269 8.83 -3.31 -2.89
N LEU A 270 8.81 -3.29 -1.55
CA LEU A 270 8.39 -4.44 -0.75
C LEU A 270 6.90 -4.75 -0.89
N ASN A 271 6.10 -3.85 -1.48
CA ASN A 271 4.70 -4.11 -1.79
C ASN A 271 4.52 -5.38 -2.63
N ILE A 272 5.46 -5.69 -3.53
CA ILE A 272 5.43 -6.95 -4.30
C ILE A 272 5.43 -8.18 -3.38
N LEU A 273 6.28 -8.17 -2.35
CA LEU A 273 6.35 -9.26 -1.38
C LEU A 273 5.13 -9.28 -0.45
N CYS A 274 4.54 -8.13 -0.13
CA CYS A 274 3.29 -8.05 0.61
C CYS A 274 2.11 -8.62 -0.18
N ILE A 275 2.08 -8.45 -1.51
CA ILE A 275 1.08 -9.11 -2.37
C ILE A 275 1.28 -10.63 -2.37
N ILE A 276 2.52 -11.10 -2.46
CA ILE A 276 2.82 -12.54 -2.37
C ILE A 276 2.43 -13.09 -0.99
N ALA A 277 2.68 -12.35 0.08
CA ALA A 277 2.23 -12.71 1.42
C ALA A 277 0.70 -12.87 1.48
N GLN A 278 -0.07 -12.00 0.80
CA GLN A 278 -1.53 -12.17 0.70
C GLN A 278 -1.91 -13.46 -0.02
N LEU A 279 -1.24 -13.81 -1.12
CA LEU A 279 -1.47 -15.07 -1.82
C LEU A 279 -1.17 -16.28 -0.91
N VAL A 280 -0.06 -16.23 -0.17
CA VAL A 280 0.35 -17.29 0.75
C VAL A 280 -0.65 -17.47 1.90
N LEU A 281 -1.25 -16.39 2.39
CA LEU A 281 -2.30 -16.48 3.42
C LEU A 281 -3.54 -17.24 2.97
N ILE A 282 -3.86 -17.22 1.67
CA ILE A 282 -5.00 -17.95 1.09
C ILE A 282 -4.55 -19.12 0.20
N ARG A 283 -3.32 -19.61 0.42
CA ARG A 283 -2.69 -20.63 -0.43
C ARG A 283 -3.54 -21.87 -0.56
N ASN A 284 -4.07 -22.37 0.55
CA ASN A 284 -4.82 -23.62 0.57
C ASN A 284 -6.16 -23.47 -0.15
N GLU A 285 -6.84 -22.32 0.00
CA GLU A 285 -8.06 -22.00 -0.74
C GLU A 285 -7.77 -21.86 -2.25
N LEU A 286 -6.64 -21.26 -2.62
CA LEU A 286 -6.23 -21.15 -4.02
C LEU A 286 -5.98 -22.52 -4.64
N LEU A 287 -5.14 -23.36 -4.02
CA LEU A 287 -4.78 -24.69 -4.53
C LEU A 287 -5.97 -25.66 -4.59
N SER A 288 -6.90 -25.57 -3.64
CA SER A 288 -8.10 -26.42 -3.60
C SER A 288 -9.22 -25.95 -4.53
N SER A 289 -9.23 -24.67 -4.91
CA SER A 289 -10.27 -24.12 -5.77
C SER A 289 -10.04 -24.49 -7.24
N PRO A 290 -11.03 -25.05 -7.95
CA PRO A 290 -10.92 -25.30 -9.38
C PRO A 290 -10.86 -24.01 -10.22
N SER A 291 -11.30 -22.88 -9.65
CA SER A 291 -11.40 -21.56 -10.30
C SER A 291 -10.79 -20.44 -9.42
N PRO A 292 -9.48 -20.49 -9.15
CA PRO A 292 -8.80 -19.56 -8.21
C PRO A 292 -8.89 -18.09 -8.64
N GLY A 293 -9.10 -17.81 -9.93
CA GLY A 293 -9.30 -16.44 -10.43
C GLY A 293 -10.50 -15.72 -9.79
N THR A 294 -11.53 -16.45 -9.36
CA THR A 294 -12.67 -15.84 -8.65
C THR A 294 -12.28 -15.31 -7.28
N LEU A 295 -11.44 -16.05 -6.55
CA LEU A 295 -10.90 -15.61 -5.27
C LEU A 295 -9.96 -14.42 -5.46
N LEU A 296 -9.13 -14.45 -6.50
CA LEU A 296 -8.17 -13.39 -6.79
C LEU A 296 -8.80 -12.08 -7.31
N ARG A 297 -10.01 -12.13 -7.86
CA ARG A 297 -10.78 -10.91 -8.18
C ARG A 297 -11.17 -10.11 -6.95
N SER A 298 -11.32 -10.79 -5.81
CA SER A 298 -11.63 -10.14 -4.53
C SER A 298 -10.70 -10.71 -3.47
N PHE A 299 -9.49 -10.15 -3.41
CA PHE A 299 -8.54 -10.47 -2.35
C PHE A 299 -9.21 -10.38 -0.98
N PRO A 300 -8.82 -11.25 -0.03
CA PRO A 300 -9.24 -11.10 1.35
C PRO A 300 -8.87 -9.70 1.87
N PRO A 301 -9.58 -9.20 2.90
CA PRO A 301 -9.19 -7.97 3.57
C PRO A 301 -7.72 -8.00 3.97
N LEU A 302 -7.02 -6.87 3.80
CA LEU A 302 -5.64 -6.71 4.23
C LEU A 302 -5.50 -7.04 5.71
N GLN A 303 -4.40 -7.71 6.04
CA GLN A 303 -3.97 -8.01 7.41
C GLN A 303 -2.51 -7.59 7.54
N ALA A 304 -2.26 -6.28 7.50
CA ALA A 304 -0.96 -5.67 7.30
C ALA A 304 0.14 -6.23 8.21
N ARG A 305 -0.13 -6.40 9.51
CA ARG A 305 0.86 -6.97 10.45
C ARG A 305 1.28 -8.39 10.07
N LYS A 306 0.34 -9.25 9.67
CA LYS A 306 0.64 -10.62 9.19
C LYS A 306 1.43 -10.58 7.88
N LEU A 307 1.04 -9.70 6.96
CA LEU A 307 1.71 -9.53 5.68
C LEU A 307 3.15 -9.05 5.84
N ILE A 308 3.38 -8.10 6.73
CA ILE A 308 4.71 -7.58 7.06
C ILE A 308 5.57 -8.69 7.66
N GLY A 309 5.04 -9.50 8.59
CA GLY A 309 5.74 -10.64 9.18
C GLY A 309 6.20 -11.66 8.12
N LEU A 310 5.29 -12.07 7.23
CA LEU A 310 5.63 -12.98 6.11
C LEU A 310 6.64 -12.35 5.14
N CYS A 311 6.46 -11.07 4.80
CA CYS A 311 7.37 -10.32 3.94
C CYS A 311 8.81 -10.35 4.47
N PHE A 312 9.01 -10.21 5.79
CA PHE A 312 10.35 -10.32 6.39
C PHE A 312 10.93 -11.73 6.28
N GLY A 313 10.10 -12.76 6.45
CA GLY A 313 10.51 -14.15 6.23
C GLY A 313 11.04 -14.37 4.80
N PHE A 314 10.34 -13.84 3.79
CA PHE A 314 10.78 -13.93 2.40
C PHE A 314 12.04 -13.10 2.14
N LEU A 315 12.09 -11.88 2.67
CA LEU A 315 13.18 -10.94 2.46
C LEU A 315 14.53 -11.47 2.94
N HIS A 316 14.56 -12.16 4.08
CA HIS A 316 15.77 -12.78 4.60
C HIS A 316 16.39 -13.78 3.60
N ASN A 317 15.56 -14.58 2.92
CA ASN A 317 16.02 -15.53 1.92
C ASN A 317 16.55 -14.83 0.67
N PHE A 318 15.86 -13.81 0.17
CA PHE A 318 16.30 -13.07 -1.01
C PHE A 318 17.62 -12.32 -0.79
N ILE A 319 17.78 -11.62 0.33
CA ILE A 319 19.02 -10.89 0.62
C ILE A 319 20.22 -11.85 0.68
N ARG A 320 20.01 -13.08 1.17
CA ARG A 320 21.08 -14.06 1.34
C ARG A 320 21.41 -14.80 0.05
N HIS A 321 20.40 -15.18 -0.73
CA HIS A 321 20.57 -16.13 -1.84
C HIS A 321 20.30 -15.53 -3.23
N GLU A 322 19.53 -14.45 -3.33
CA GLU A 322 19.05 -13.89 -4.60
C GLU A 322 19.31 -12.37 -4.68
N LYS A 323 20.57 -11.97 -4.48
CA LYS A 323 20.97 -10.56 -4.36
C LYS A 323 20.61 -9.71 -5.58
N GLU A 324 20.78 -10.24 -6.79
CA GLU A 324 20.42 -9.53 -8.02
C GLU A 324 18.91 -9.34 -8.16
N LEU A 325 18.11 -10.37 -7.81
CA LEU A 325 16.67 -10.23 -7.78
C LEU A 325 16.23 -9.19 -6.74
N TYR A 326 16.86 -9.19 -5.56
CA TYR A 326 16.58 -8.17 -4.55
C TYR A 326 16.95 -6.76 -5.03
N ARG A 327 18.08 -6.60 -5.74
CA ARG A 327 18.47 -5.31 -6.33
C ARG A 327 17.43 -4.84 -7.36
N MET A 328 17.03 -5.72 -8.27
CA MET A 328 15.98 -5.42 -9.25
C MET A 328 14.67 -5.03 -8.56
N LEU A 329 14.27 -5.78 -7.53
CA LEU A 329 13.12 -5.44 -6.71
C LEU A 329 13.27 -4.06 -6.07
N ALA A 330 14.40 -3.79 -5.41
CA ALA A 330 14.62 -2.53 -4.68
C ALA A 330 14.54 -1.28 -5.58
N MET A 331 14.90 -1.41 -6.85
CA MET A 331 15.11 -0.28 -7.76
C MET A 331 14.05 -0.13 -8.86
N HIS A 332 13.22 -1.15 -9.13
CA HIS A 332 12.27 -1.13 -10.27
C HIS A 332 11.25 0.03 -10.27
N THR A 333 11.02 0.66 -9.12
CA THR A 333 10.05 1.75 -8.99
C THR A 333 10.60 3.09 -9.47
N TYR A 334 11.91 3.24 -9.62
CA TYR A 334 12.55 4.53 -9.95
C TYR A 334 13.75 4.47 -10.90
N ASP A 335 14.48 3.35 -10.97
CA ASP A 335 15.68 3.25 -11.79
C ASP A 335 15.37 2.66 -13.17
N GLU A 336 15.62 3.44 -14.21
CA GLU A 336 15.28 3.06 -15.60
C GLU A 336 16.23 2.01 -16.18
N GLU A 337 17.50 2.02 -15.79
CA GLU A 337 18.48 1.05 -16.31
C GLU A 337 18.21 -0.33 -15.73
N VAL A 338 17.93 -0.39 -14.42
CA VAL A 338 17.43 -1.63 -13.80
C VAL A 338 16.10 -2.06 -14.42
N GLY A 339 15.24 -1.10 -14.75
CA GLY A 339 13.99 -1.37 -15.44
C GLY A 339 14.18 -2.09 -16.77
N LYS A 340 15.08 -1.62 -17.62
CA LYS A 340 15.43 -2.27 -18.91
C LYS A 340 16.01 -3.67 -18.70
N GLU A 341 16.79 -3.86 -17.63
CA GLU A 341 17.32 -5.16 -17.24
C GLU A 341 16.17 -6.15 -16.92
N ILE A 342 15.15 -5.69 -16.19
CA ILE A 342 13.94 -6.46 -15.89
C ILE A 342 13.15 -6.80 -17.17
N ASP A 343 13.07 -5.87 -18.12
CA ASP A 343 12.37 -6.09 -19.39
C ASP A 343 13.01 -7.21 -20.22
N GLY A 344 14.35 -7.31 -20.16
CA GLY A 344 15.16 -8.34 -20.80
C GLY A 344 15.23 -9.67 -20.04
N LEU A 345 14.63 -9.79 -18.84
CA LEU A 345 14.63 -11.05 -18.10
C LEU A 345 13.87 -12.12 -18.88
N ASP A 346 14.58 -13.19 -19.21
CA ASP A 346 13.96 -14.42 -19.64
C ASP A 346 13.21 -15.05 -18.45
N ALA A 347 11.87 -15.08 -18.54
CA ALA A 347 11.03 -15.70 -17.52
C ALA A 347 11.35 -17.20 -17.35
N GLU A 348 11.94 -17.83 -18.37
CA GLU A 348 12.36 -19.23 -18.37
C GLU A 348 13.47 -19.52 -17.37
N ARG A 349 14.32 -18.52 -17.06
CA ARG A 349 15.46 -18.66 -16.13
C ARG A 349 15.04 -19.02 -14.70
N TRP A 350 13.82 -18.66 -14.30
CA TRP A 350 13.29 -18.88 -12.96
C TRP A 350 12.19 -19.95 -12.93
N ARG A 351 12.13 -20.80 -13.96
CA ARG A 351 11.31 -22.02 -13.93
C ARG A 351 11.82 -22.91 -12.79
N PRO A 352 10.93 -23.41 -11.91
CA PRO A 352 11.27 -24.55 -11.09
C PRO A 352 11.73 -25.66 -12.04
N MET A 353 12.90 -26.26 -11.81
CA MET A 353 13.24 -27.47 -12.56
C MET A 353 12.08 -28.45 -12.35
N ALA A 354 11.42 -28.83 -13.45
CA ALA A 354 10.39 -29.85 -13.39
C ALA A 354 11.01 -31.06 -12.68
N GLY A 355 10.48 -31.38 -11.50
CA GLY A 355 10.95 -32.50 -10.70
C GLY A 355 10.93 -33.76 -11.54
N LYS A 356 12.06 -34.46 -11.56
CA LYS A 356 12.11 -35.91 -11.72
C LYS A 356 11.45 -36.58 -10.53
#